data_AF-A0A7K2NPV0-F1
#
_entry.id   AF-A0A7K2NPV0-F1
#
_cell.length_a   1.000
_cell.length_b   1.000
_cell.length_c   1.000
_cell.angle_alpha   90.00
_cell.angle_beta   90.00
_cell.angle_gamma   90.00
#
_symmetry.space_group_name_H-M   'P 1'
#
loop_
_entity.id
_entity.type
_entity.pdbx_description
1 polymer ?
#
loop_
_entity_poly.entity_id
_entity_poly.type
_entity_poly.pdbx_seq_one_letter_code
_entity_poly.pdbx_strand_id
1 'polypeptide(L)' 'MTDQLTVSVLGTGIMGAAMARNLARAGHAVRVWNRSRDKAEPLAADGAHVAGSPDEAVRGADVVLTML' A
#
# COMPACT_ATOMS: atom_id res chain seq x y z
N MET A 1 5.86 -19.88 -10.22
CA MET A 1 5.81 -19.11 -8.96
C MET A 1 5.86 -17.65 -9.34
N THR A 2 4.83 -16.86 -9.08
CA THR A 2 4.93 -15.41 -9.14
C THR A 2 5.74 -14.97 -7.92
N ASP A 3 6.80 -14.19 -8.14
CA ASP A 3 7.56 -13.61 -7.02
C ASP A 3 6.66 -12.68 -6.21
N GLN A 4 6.71 -12.85 -4.89
CA GLN A 4 6.03 -11.96 -3.96
C GLN A 4 6.82 -10.67 -3.81
N LEU A 5 6.36 -9.61 -4.46
CA LEU A 5 6.92 -8.26 -4.35
C LEU A 5 6.44 -7.51 -3.10
N THR A 6 7.27 -6.58 -2.62
CA THR A 6 6.88 -5.51 -1.71
C THR A 6 6.45 -4.28 -2.50
N VAL A 7 5.16 -3.97 -2.48
CA VAL A 7 4.58 -2.85 -3.23
C VAL A 7 4.13 -1.75 -2.28
N SER A 8 4.63 -0.53 -2.49
CA SER A 8 4.21 0.64 -1.75
C SER A 8 3.19 1.46 -2.52
N VAL A 9 2.05 1.78 -1.91
CA VAL A 9 1.01 2.64 -2.50
C VAL A 9 0.92 3.94 -1.70
N LEU A 10 1.38 5.04 -2.30
CA LEU A 10 1.32 6.38 -1.74
C LEU A 10 0.08 7.10 -2.28
N GLY A 11 -0.89 7.31 -1.41
CA GLY A 11 -2.20 7.86 -1.74
C GLY A 11 -3.27 6.77 -1.78
N THR A 12 -4.23 6.83 -0.86
CA THR A 12 -5.27 5.82 -0.65
C THR A 12 -6.67 6.39 -0.85
N GLY A 13 -6.83 7.23 -1.87
CA GLY A 13 -8.14 7.61 -2.39
C GLY A 13 -8.90 6.44 -3.03
N ILE A 14 -9.97 6.72 -3.77
CA ILE A 14 -10.83 5.67 -4.38
C ILE A 14 -10.00 4.66 -5.19
N MET A 15 -9.13 5.14 -6.08
CA MET A 15 -8.31 4.25 -6.92
C MET A 15 -7.17 3.60 -6.14
N GLY A 16 -6.42 4.36 -5.33
CA GLY A 16 -5.28 3.84 -4.57
C GLY A 16 -5.68 2.75 -3.57
N ALA A 17 -6.81 2.92 -2.89
CA ALA A 17 -7.35 1.89 -1.99
C ALA A 17 -7.76 0.62 -2.73
N ALA A 18 -8.42 0.74 -3.89
CA ALA A 18 -8.77 -0.42 -4.71
C ALA A 18 -7.53 -1.18 -5.24
N MET A 19 -6.50 -0.44 -5.66
CA MET A 19 -5.22 -1.02 -6.10
C MET A 19 -4.53 -1.77 -4.95
N ALA A 20 -4.42 -1.16 -3.76
CA ALA A 20 -3.81 -1.79 -2.60
C ALA A 20 -4.50 -3.11 -2.22
N ARG A 21 -5.84 -3.15 -2.21
CA ARG A 21 -6.61 -4.38 -1.96
C ARG A 21 -6.34 -5.46 -2.99
N ASN A 22 -6.31 -5.10 -4.27
CA ASN A 22 -6.08 -6.06 -5.34
C ASN A 22 -4.67 -6.64 -5.27
N LEU A 23 -3.67 -5.82 -4.97
CA LEU A 23 -2.28 -6.25 -4.79
C LEU A 23 -2.14 -7.20 -3.58
N ALA A 24 -2.80 -6.89 -2.46
CA ALA A 24 -2.80 -7.76 -1.28
C ALA A 24 -3.49 -9.10 -1.59
N ARG A 25 -4.64 -9.08 -2.27
CA ARG A 25 -5.35 -10.31 -2.72
C ARG A 25 -4.53 -11.13 -3.71
N ALA A 26 -3.68 -10.50 -4.52
CA ALA A 26 -2.75 -11.17 -5.42
C ALA A 26 -1.53 -11.80 -4.69
N GLY A 27 -1.40 -11.58 -3.38
CA GLY A 27 -0.35 -12.17 -2.55
C GLY A 27 0.91 -11.31 -2.42
N HIS A 28 0.89 -10.04 -2.84
CA HIS A 28 2.01 -9.13 -2.65
C HIS A 28 2.04 -8.55 -1.23
N ALA A 29 3.23 -8.24 -0.72
CA ALA A 29 3.39 -7.50 0.52
C ALA A 29 3.08 -6.02 0.27
N VAL A 30 1.91 -5.54 0.67
CA VAL A 30 1.48 -4.16 0.39
C VAL A 30 1.76 -3.26 1.57
N ARG A 31 2.40 -2.12 1.32
CA ARG A 31 2.55 -1.01 2.26
C ARG A 31 1.75 0.17 1.74
N VAL A 32 1.03 0.85 2.61
CA VAL A 32 0.20 2.00 2.24
C VAL A 32 0.55 3.20 3.09
N TRP A 33 0.51 4.37 2.47
CA TRP A 33 0.60 5.63 3.18
C TRP A 33 -0.32 6.66 2.53
N ASN A 34 -0.91 7.53 3.35
CA ASN A 34 -1.66 8.68 2.89
C ASN A 34 -1.50 9.82 3.90
N ARG A 35 -1.52 11.07 3.41
CA ARG A 35 -1.43 12.26 4.28
C ARG A 35 -2.52 12.27 5.36
N SER A 36 -3.74 11.87 4.99
CA SER A 36 -4.84 11.63 5.92
C SER A 36 -4.85 10.14 6.28
N ARG A 37 -4.34 9.82 7.47
CA ARG A 37 -4.10 8.44 7.91
C ARG A 37 -5.38 7.60 7.98
N ASP A 38 -6.50 8.22 8.33
CA ASP A 38 -7.84 7.63 8.33
C ASP A 38 -8.24 6.98 6.99
N LYS A 39 -7.67 7.44 5.85
CA LYS A 39 -7.89 6.82 4.54
C LYS A 39 -7.05 5.57 4.31
N ALA A 40 -5.97 5.37 5.07
CA ALA A 40 -5.08 4.20 4.95
C ALA A 40 -5.42 3.12 5.97
N GLU A 41 -5.86 3.51 7.18
CA GLU A 41 -6.17 2.60 8.29
C GLU A 41 -7.10 1.42 7.91
N PRO A 42 -8.19 1.61 7.13
CA PRO A 42 -9.07 0.52 6.75
C PRO A 42 -8.39 -0.60 5.94
N LEU A 43 -7.29 -0.29 5.24
CA LEU A 43 -6.55 -1.26 4.42
C LEU A 43 -5.72 -2.23 5.28
N ALA A 44 -5.54 -1.96 6.57
CA ALA A 44 -4.95 -2.92 7.50
C ALA A 44 -5.78 -4.21 7.59
N ALA A 45 -7.12 -4.08 7.57
CA ALA A 45 -8.03 -5.22 7.55
C ALA A 45 -7.97 -6.03 6.23
N ASP A 46 -7.48 -5.39 5.15
CA ASP A 46 -7.25 -6.03 3.85
C ASP A 46 -5.82 -6.63 3.74
N GLY A 47 -5.02 -6.59 4.81
CA GLY A 47 -3.67 -7.17 4.86
C GLY A 47 -2.54 -6.22 4.46
N ALA A 48 -2.81 -4.92 4.28
CA ALA A 48 -1.78 -3.94 4.01
C ALA A 48 -1.11 -3.44 5.31
N HIS A 49 0.20 -3.17 5.26
CA HIS A 49 0.90 -2.46 6.33
C HIS A 49 0.68 -0.94 6.18
N VAL A 50 0.11 -0.31 7.20
CA VAL A 50 -0.10 1.15 7.21
C VAL A 50 1.16 1.82 7.76
N ALA A 51 1.92 2.45 6.87
CA ALA A 51 3.13 3.16 7.24
C ALA A 51 2.81 4.50 7.93
N GLY A 52 3.63 4.88 8.91
CA GLY A 52 3.52 6.16 9.63
C GLY A 52 4.02 7.36 8.82
N SER A 53 4.87 7.13 7.84
CA SER A 53 5.46 8.17 6.98
C SER A 53 5.68 7.67 5.54
N PRO A 54 5.84 8.57 4.54
CA PRO A 54 6.11 8.16 3.17
C PRO A 54 7.51 7.53 3.04
N ASP A 55 8.49 7.93 3.85
CA ASP A 55 9.82 7.32 3.85
C ASP A 55 9.79 5.89 4.41
N GLU A 56 8.98 5.63 5.44
CA GLU A 56 8.75 4.29 5.97
C GLU A 56 8.12 3.39 4.90
N ALA A 57 7.11 3.90 4.19
CA ALA A 57 6.41 3.15 3.15
C ALA A 57 7.38 2.66 2.05
N VAL A 58 8.23 3.54 1.52
CA VAL A 58 9.07 3.23 0.35
C VAL A 58 10.37 2.49 0.68
N ARG A 59 10.79 2.46 1.95
CA ARG A 59 12.08 1.88 2.35
C ARG A 59 12.13 0.37 2.04
N GLY A 60 12.92 -0.01 1.04
CA GLY A 60 13.05 -1.41 0.60
C GLY A 60 11.82 -1.96 -0.13
N ALA A 61 10.98 -1.10 -0.72
CA ALA A 61 9.95 -1.53 -1.64
C ALA A 61 10.55 -1.84 -3.02
N ASP A 62 10.06 -2.89 -3.67
CA ASP A 62 10.45 -3.23 -5.05
C ASP A 62 9.77 -2.30 -6.06
N VAL A 63 8.53 -1.88 -5.73
CA VAL A 63 7.69 -1.00 -6.55
C VAL A 63 7.05 0.07 -5.68
N VAL A 64 7.05 1.32 -6.16
CA VAL A 64 6.32 2.43 -5.55
C VAL A 64 5.28 2.95 -6.55
N LEU A 65 4.02 2.93 -6.14
CA LEU A 65 2.86 3.47 -6.87
C LEU A 65 2.41 4.75 -6.17
N THR A 66 2.27 5.83 -6.93
CA THR A 66 1.72 7.09 -6.45
C THR A 66 0.35 7.33 -7.07
N MET A 67 -0.66 7.63 -6.24
CA MET A 67 -2.03 7.87 -6.68
C MET A 67 -2.69 8.98 -5.85
N LEU A 68 -2.64 10.22 -6.35
CA LEU A 68 -2.89 11.44 -5.59
C LEU A 68 -4.25 12.10 -5.89
#